data_AF-A0A2G9Q001-F1
#
_entry.id   AF-A0A2G9Q001-F1
#
_cell.length_a   1.000
_cell.length_b   1.000
_cell.length_c   1.000
_cell.angle_alpha   90.00
_cell.angle_beta   90.00
_cell.angle_gamma   90.00
#
_symmetry.space_group_name_H-M   'P 1'
#
loop_
_entity.id
_entity.type
_entity.pdbx_description
1 polymer ?
#
loop_
_entity_poly.entity_id
_entity_poly.type
_entity_poly.pdbx_seq_one_letter_code
_entity_poly.pdbx_strand_id
1 'polypeptide(L)'
;MSPLFRSRSSKRAKSHFSSYGSLNKKEMVLPRLTGALRSFSNVTRQDDYRGDSTDLMNKRSKLREQVLESDLTWKKITQFVTGIVDKEHEAINEGLKEILQAAKQIAGTDHGQEAIESAAMFLFKTFYDKETVGHEETKAIKQMFGPFPSTCATAACNATYRIVSLLTDEQLKKLSQHFHEKNIDDTVFFGKNVIFSLEMYELEETEDLPLNGSVEADNDISLDFLKFHNGQKGISAISTRQKHANIEDEGSLLYDEVEKYVVQSSTGGATVEDLCNTIFEMLASAKSNDELQNE
;
A
#
# COMPACT_ATOMS: atom_id res chain seq x y z
N MET A 1 -40.22 34.27 -38.16
CA MET A 1 -39.65 35.18 -37.14
C MET A 1 -38.80 34.34 -36.19
N SER A 2 -37.48 34.46 -36.34
CA SER A 2 -36.46 34.03 -35.36
C SER A 2 -36.49 34.96 -34.12
N PRO A 3 -35.62 34.79 -33.11
CA PRO A 3 -35.71 33.82 -32.01
C PRO A 3 -35.62 34.50 -30.62
N LEU A 4 -35.91 33.80 -29.53
CA LEU A 4 -35.56 34.25 -28.18
C LEU A 4 -34.77 33.17 -27.44
N PHE A 5 -33.45 33.34 -27.52
CA PHE A 5 -32.43 32.73 -26.68
C PHE A 5 -32.79 32.88 -25.20
N ARG A 6 -32.78 31.78 -24.44
CA ARG A 6 -32.60 31.84 -22.99
C ARG A 6 -31.44 30.97 -22.58
N SER A 7 -30.29 31.63 -22.53
CA SER A 7 -29.04 31.19 -21.94
C SER A 7 -29.26 30.70 -20.49
N ARG A 8 -28.97 29.42 -20.22
CA ARG A 8 -28.72 28.94 -18.86
C ARG A 8 -27.22 28.83 -18.66
N SER A 9 -26.68 29.89 -18.05
CA SER A 9 -25.32 30.02 -17.55
C SER A 9 -25.00 28.87 -16.58
N SER A 10 -24.12 27.97 -17.01
CA SER A 10 -23.43 26.99 -16.16
C SER A 10 -22.39 27.73 -15.31
N LYS A 11 -22.70 27.96 -14.03
CA LYS A 11 -21.71 28.41 -13.05
C LYS A 11 -20.87 27.21 -12.61
N ARG A 12 -19.77 26.99 -13.34
CA ARG A 12 -18.69 26.06 -12.98
C ARG A 12 -17.92 26.65 -11.80
N ALA A 13 -18.15 26.13 -10.59
CA ALA A 13 -17.32 26.41 -9.44
C ALA A 13 -15.90 25.87 -9.71
N LYS A 14 -14.95 26.79 -9.92
CA LYS A 14 -13.52 26.49 -9.96
C LYS A 14 -13.06 26.36 -8.51
N SER A 15 -12.94 25.14 -8.00
CA SER A 15 -12.13 24.89 -6.81
C SER A 15 -10.66 25.02 -7.22
N HIS A 16 -10.05 26.12 -6.78
CA HIS A 16 -8.60 26.29 -6.77
C HIS A 16 -8.03 25.26 -5.80
N PHE A 17 -7.51 24.14 -6.31
CA PHE A 17 -6.60 23.31 -5.52
C PHE A 17 -5.18 23.84 -5.77
N SER A 18 -4.67 24.46 -4.72
CA SER A 18 -3.33 25.03 -4.64
C SER A 18 -2.28 23.98 -4.99
N SER A 19 -1.38 24.37 -5.89
CA SER A 19 -0.11 23.69 -6.17
C SER A 19 0.70 23.63 -4.88
N TYR A 20 0.68 22.48 -4.20
CA TYR A 20 1.71 22.12 -3.23
C TYR A 20 2.69 21.18 -3.91
N GLY A 21 3.96 21.56 -3.80
CA GLY A 21 5.07 21.03 -4.55
C GLY A 21 5.24 19.52 -4.44
N SER A 22 5.91 19.01 -5.47
CA SER A 22 6.47 17.68 -5.57
C SER A 22 7.41 17.41 -4.39
N LEU A 23 6.86 16.88 -3.29
CA LEU A 23 7.64 16.11 -2.32
C LEU A 23 7.73 14.68 -2.85
N ASN A 24 8.96 14.27 -3.16
CA ASN A 24 9.34 12.90 -3.45
C ASN A 24 8.62 11.95 -2.47
N LYS A 25 7.69 11.16 -2.99
CA LYS A 25 7.06 10.03 -2.27
C LYS A 25 8.15 8.99 -2.01
N LYS A 26 8.91 9.17 -0.93
CA LYS A 26 9.62 8.07 -0.30
C LYS A 26 8.52 7.23 0.32
N GLU A 27 8.24 6.05 -0.23
CA GLU A 27 7.40 5.07 0.47
C GLU A 27 7.95 4.93 1.89
N MET A 28 7.13 5.21 2.90
CA MET A 28 7.51 4.94 4.28
C MET A 28 7.56 3.42 4.46
N VAL A 29 8.74 2.85 4.32
CA VAL A 29 8.97 1.43 4.61
C VAL A 29 8.84 1.25 6.12
N LEU A 30 7.79 0.55 6.54
CA LEU A 30 7.59 0.17 7.94
C LEU A 30 8.72 -0.77 8.37
N PRO A 31 9.34 -0.56 9.55
CA PRO A 31 10.39 -1.43 10.06
C PRO A 31 9.81 -2.80 10.42
N ARG A 32 9.89 -3.76 9.50
CA ARG A 32 9.50 -5.15 9.74
C ARG A 32 10.72 -5.94 10.20
N LEU A 33 10.60 -6.68 11.30
CA LEU A 33 11.65 -7.60 11.79
C LEU A 33 12.14 -8.54 10.68
N THR A 34 11.21 -9.07 9.87
CA THR A 34 11.53 -9.93 8.73
C THR A 34 12.33 -9.22 7.64
N GLY A 35 12.15 -7.90 7.47
CA GLY A 35 12.96 -7.07 6.57
C GLY A 35 14.39 -6.92 7.06
N ALA A 36 14.59 -6.68 8.36
CA ALA A 36 15.92 -6.62 8.97
C ALA A 36 16.64 -7.97 8.83
N LEU A 37 16.02 -9.08 9.27
CA LEU A 37 16.63 -10.42 9.22
C LEU A 37 17.06 -10.81 7.80
N ARG A 38 16.22 -10.58 6.78
CA ARG A 38 16.54 -10.88 5.37
C ARG A 38 17.69 -10.04 4.82
N SER A 39 17.79 -8.79 5.26
CA SER A 39 18.86 -7.86 4.86
C SER A 39 20.20 -8.26 5.48
N PHE A 40 20.21 -8.65 6.77
CA PHE A 40 21.42 -9.10 7.45
C PHE A 40 21.93 -10.46 6.94
N SER A 41 21.04 -11.36 6.51
CA SER A 41 21.42 -12.70 6.06
C SER A 41 21.72 -12.80 4.55
N ASN A 42 21.69 -11.70 3.79
CA ASN A 42 21.80 -11.67 2.33
C ASN A 42 20.82 -12.61 1.58
N VAL A 43 19.72 -13.01 2.22
CA VAL A 43 18.69 -13.88 1.62
C VAL A 43 17.79 -13.11 0.65
N THR A 44 17.81 -11.77 0.70
CA THR A 44 17.11 -10.92 -0.26
C THR A 44 18.02 -9.76 -0.65
N ARG A 45 18.55 -9.78 -1.88
CA ARG A 45 19.18 -8.60 -2.49
C ARG A 45 18.07 -7.64 -2.85
N GLN A 46 17.91 -6.56 -2.08
CA GLN A 46 16.91 -5.52 -2.36
C GLN A 46 17.07 -4.92 -3.76
N ASP A 47 18.28 -4.98 -4.33
CA ASP A 47 18.60 -4.48 -5.67
C ASP A 47 18.11 -5.37 -6.82
N ASP A 48 17.83 -6.66 -6.58
CA ASP A 48 17.47 -7.62 -7.63
C ASP A 48 15.97 -7.54 -8.04
N TYR A 49 15.15 -6.83 -7.25
CA TYR A 49 13.72 -6.64 -7.51
C TYR A 49 13.41 -5.23 -8.04
N ARG A 50 14.29 -4.69 -8.88
CA ARG A 50 13.84 -3.67 -9.84
C ARG A 50 12.83 -4.37 -10.73
N GLY A 51 11.54 -4.09 -10.53
CA GLY A 51 10.46 -4.57 -11.39
C GLY A 51 10.67 -4.09 -12.82
N ASP A 52 11.55 -4.78 -13.54
CA ASP A 52 11.93 -4.40 -14.88
C ASP A 52 10.72 -4.58 -15.79
N SER A 53 10.55 -3.63 -16.71
CA SER A 53 9.50 -3.67 -17.73
C SER A 53 9.51 -4.98 -18.54
N THR A 54 10.64 -5.69 -18.57
CA THR A 54 10.83 -6.99 -19.21
C THR A 54 10.07 -8.10 -18.48
N ASP A 55 9.97 -8.10 -17.15
CA ASP A 55 9.20 -9.10 -16.39
C ASP A 55 7.69 -8.95 -16.64
N LEU A 56 7.18 -7.71 -16.68
CA LEU A 56 5.79 -7.45 -17.03
C LEU A 56 5.47 -7.87 -18.47
N MET A 57 6.38 -7.63 -19.40
CA MET A 57 6.20 -8.05 -20.80
C MET A 57 6.18 -9.58 -20.91
N ASN A 58 7.09 -10.27 -20.22
CA ASN A 58 7.12 -11.73 -20.16
C ASN A 58 5.84 -12.30 -19.53
N LYS A 59 5.35 -11.70 -18.44
CA LYS A 59 4.07 -12.07 -17.81
C LYS A 59 2.89 -11.91 -18.79
N ARG A 60 2.85 -10.81 -19.56
CA ARG A 60 1.80 -10.60 -20.58
C ARG A 60 1.87 -11.63 -21.70
N SER A 61 3.08 -11.97 -22.17
CA SER A 61 3.24 -13.01 -23.20
C SER A 61 2.71 -14.37 -22.72
N LYS A 62 3.03 -14.79 -21.50
CA LYS A 62 2.51 -16.04 -20.92
C LYS A 62 0.99 -16.05 -20.78
N LEU A 63 0.38 -14.91 -20.44
CA LEU A 63 -1.08 -14.80 -20.37
C LEU A 63 -1.72 -14.99 -21.76
N ARG A 64 -1.09 -14.46 -22.82
CA ARG A 64 -1.57 -14.66 -24.20
C ARG A 64 -1.45 -16.12 -24.62
N GLU A 65 -0.38 -16.81 -24.25
CA GLU A 65 -0.22 -18.25 -24.48
C GLU A 65 -1.32 -19.07 -23.79
N GLN A 66 -1.67 -18.76 -22.54
CA GLN A 66 -2.77 -19.45 -21.85
C GLN A 66 -4.14 -19.25 -22.52
N VAL A 67 -4.38 -18.09 -23.11
CA VAL A 67 -5.60 -17.84 -23.89
C VAL A 67 -5.59 -18.64 -25.20
N LEU A 68 -4.42 -18.80 -25.83
CA LEU A 68 -4.26 -19.64 -27.03
C LEU A 68 -4.48 -21.14 -26.72
N GLU A 69 -4.05 -21.61 -25.55
CA GLU A 69 -4.26 -22.99 -25.07
C GLU A 69 -5.72 -23.28 -24.66
N SER A 70 -6.62 -22.30 -24.72
CA SER A 70 -8.02 -22.50 -24.35
C SER A 70 -8.76 -23.31 -25.43
N ASP A 71 -9.42 -24.39 -25.02
CA ASP A 71 -10.17 -25.30 -25.92
C ASP A 71 -11.32 -24.61 -26.70
N LEU A 72 -11.72 -23.41 -26.28
CA LEU A 72 -12.76 -22.63 -26.92
C LEU A 72 -12.19 -21.69 -27.98
N THR A 73 -12.26 -22.06 -29.25
CA THR A 73 -11.76 -21.22 -30.37
C THR A 73 -12.80 -20.20 -30.85
N TRP A 74 -12.37 -19.08 -31.41
CA TRP A 74 -13.23 -18.12 -32.13
C TRP A 74 -14.15 -18.80 -33.17
N LYS A 75 -13.66 -19.85 -33.83
CA LYS A 75 -14.45 -20.69 -34.75
C LYS A 75 -15.68 -21.34 -34.09
N LYS A 76 -15.56 -21.79 -32.84
CA LYS A 76 -16.70 -22.36 -32.09
C LYS A 76 -17.74 -21.29 -31.75
N ILE A 77 -17.29 -20.08 -31.38
CA ILE A 77 -18.18 -18.94 -31.11
C ILE A 77 -18.92 -18.54 -32.37
N THR A 78 -18.21 -18.35 -33.48
CA THR A 78 -18.81 -17.98 -34.77
C THR A 78 -19.78 -19.07 -35.26
N GLN A 79 -19.43 -20.36 -35.16
CA GLN A 79 -20.33 -21.45 -35.51
C GLN A 79 -21.58 -21.50 -34.61
N PHE A 80 -21.43 -21.25 -33.31
CA PHE A 80 -22.56 -21.20 -32.38
C PHE A 80 -23.51 -20.05 -32.71
N VAL A 81 -22.97 -18.84 -32.85
CA VAL A 81 -23.78 -17.63 -33.11
C VAL A 81 -24.43 -17.70 -34.50
N THR A 82 -23.72 -18.17 -35.51
CA THR A 82 -24.30 -18.34 -36.85
C THR A 82 -25.31 -19.48 -36.90
N GLY A 83 -25.12 -20.58 -36.17
CA GLY A 83 -26.03 -21.72 -36.17
C GLY A 83 -27.39 -21.50 -35.50
N ILE A 84 -27.60 -20.37 -34.82
CA ILE A 84 -28.82 -20.10 -34.02
C ILE A 84 -29.82 -19.23 -34.79
N VAL A 85 -29.37 -18.41 -35.76
CA VAL A 85 -30.21 -17.37 -36.36
C VAL A 85 -30.17 -17.44 -37.90
N ASP A 86 -31.10 -18.21 -38.48
CA ASP A 86 -31.24 -18.39 -39.93
C ASP A 86 -31.64 -17.10 -40.69
N LYS A 87 -32.22 -16.11 -40.01
CA LYS A 87 -32.82 -14.92 -40.65
C LYS A 87 -31.96 -13.64 -40.57
N GLU A 88 -30.92 -13.60 -39.75
CA GLU A 88 -30.13 -12.38 -39.49
C GLU A 88 -28.61 -12.63 -39.60
N HIS A 89 -28.22 -13.65 -40.36
CA HIS A 89 -26.82 -14.01 -40.60
C HIS A 89 -25.95 -12.84 -41.06
N GLU A 90 -26.49 -11.91 -41.85
CA GLU A 90 -25.73 -10.77 -42.37
C GLU A 90 -25.35 -9.79 -41.25
N ALA A 91 -26.31 -9.38 -40.41
CA ALA A 91 -26.07 -8.49 -39.28
C ALA A 91 -25.13 -9.12 -38.22
N ILE A 92 -25.28 -10.43 -37.98
CA ILE A 92 -24.38 -11.18 -37.10
C ILE A 92 -22.96 -11.24 -37.67
N ASN A 93 -22.82 -11.53 -38.96
CA ASN A 93 -21.51 -11.59 -39.62
C ASN A 93 -20.82 -10.22 -39.66
N GLU A 94 -21.57 -9.14 -39.83
CA GLU A 94 -21.04 -7.78 -39.71
C GLU A 94 -20.55 -7.49 -38.30
N GLY A 95 -21.34 -7.82 -37.27
CA GLY A 95 -20.92 -7.70 -35.87
C GLY A 95 -19.66 -8.50 -35.55
N LEU A 96 -19.57 -9.75 -36.03
CA LEU A 96 -18.38 -10.60 -35.84
C LEU A 96 -17.15 -10.04 -36.55
N LYS A 97 -17.31 -9.44 -37.74
CA LYS A 97 -16.23 -8.75 -38.46
C LYS A 97 -15.75 -7.50 -37.73
N GLU A 98 -16.67 -6.72 -37.17
CA GLU A 98 -16.33 -5.53 -36.37
C GLU A 98 -15.53 -5.90 -35.12
N ILE A 99 -15.90 -6.99 -34.43
CA ILE A 99 -15.14 -7.51 -33.28
C ILE A 99 -13.74 -7.95 -33.71
N LEU A 100 -13.61 -8.67 -34.83
CA LEU A 100 -12.30 -9.06 -35.38
C LEU A 100 -11.44 -7.85 -35.75
N GLN A 101 -12.04 -6.80 -36.31
CA GLN A 101 -11.33 -5.56 -36.64
C GLN A 101 -10.85 -4.85 -35.37
N ALA A 102 -11.70 -4.76 -34.34
CA ALA A 102 -11.30 -4.21 -33.04
C ALA A 102 -10.18 -5.03 -32.39
N ALA A 103 -10.29 -6.36 -32.43
CA ALA A 103 -9.27 -7.27 -31.94
C ALA A 103 -7.93 -7.10 -32.66
N LYS A 104 -7.95 -6.92 -33.99
CA LYS A 104 -6.76 -6.65 -34.80
C LYS A 104 -6.05 -5.35 -34.39
N GLN A 105 -6.82 -4.30 -34.07
CA GLN A 105 -6.26 -3.02 -33.61
C GLN A 105 -5.70 -3.10 -32.18
N ILE A 106 -6.26 -3.97 -31.32
CA ILE A 106 -5.85 -4.13 -29.92
C ILE A 106 -4.65 -5.09 -29.79
N ALA A 107 -4.68 -6.23 -30.48
CA ALA A 107 -3.64 -7.25 -30.43
C ALA A 107 -2.44 -6.90 -31.33
N GLY A 108 -2.62 -6.05 -32.33
CA GLY A 108 -1.61 -5.74 -33.34
C GLY A 108 -1.57 -6.77 -34.48
N THR A 109 -1.06 -6.36 -35.64
CA THR A 109 -0.98 -7.22 -36.84
C THR A 109 0.19 -8.19 -36.82
N ASP A 110 1.10 -8.04 -35.87
CA ASP A 110 2.40 -8.71 -35.87
C ASP A 110 2.35 -10.11 -35.24
N HIS A 111 1.23 -10.45 -34.58
CA HIS A 111 1.08 -11.69 -33.79
C HIS A 111 0.35 -12.82 -34.53
N GLY A 112 0.10 -12.67 -35.83
CA GLY A 112 -0.57 -13.68 -36.66
C GLY A 112 -2.08 -13.75 -36.48
N GLN A 113 -2.75 -14.48 -37.38
CA GLN A 113 -4.22 -14.56 -37.43
C GLN A 113 -4.82 -15.24 -36.18
N GLU A 114 -4.14 -16.25 -35.63
CA GLU A 114 -4.59 -17.00 -34.46
C GLU A 114 -4.64 -16.12 -33.20
N ALA A 115 -3.66 -15.24 -32.99
CA ALA A 115 -3.66 -14.29 -31.88
C ALA A 115 -4.80 -13.27 -31.99
N ILE A 116 -5.13 -12.84 -33.21
CA ILE A 116 -6.25 -11.92 -33.47
C ILE A 116 -7.59 -12.62 -33.16
N GLU A 117 -7.75 -13.88 -33.56
CA GLU A 117 -8.95 -14.68 -33.27
C GLU A 117 -9.11 -14.93 -31.76
N SER A 118 -8.02 -15.25 -31.07
CA SER A 118 -8.01 -15.39 -29.60
C SER A 118 -8.31 -14.06 -28.90
N ALA A 119 -7.83 -12.93 -29.43
CA ALA A 119 -8.19 -11.61 -28.92
C ALA A 119 -9.67 -11.29 -29.14
N ALA A 120 -10.23 -11.64 -30.29
CA ALA A 120 -11.67 -11.46 -30.57
C ALA A 120 -12.53 -12.30 -29.61
N MET A 121 -12.11 -13.54 -29.35
CA MET A 121 -12.75 -14.41 -28.35
C MET A 121 -12.69 -13.80 -26.95
N PHE A 122 -11.52 -13.27 -26.54
CA PHE A 122 -11.38 -12.60 -25.24
C PHE A 122 -12.28 -11.37 -25.13
N LEU A 123 -12.35 -10.52 -26.16
CA LEU A 123 -13.21 -9.35 -26.17
C LEU A 123 -14.69 -9.74 -26.09
N PHE A 124 -15.11 -10.75 -26.86
CA PHE A 124 -16.48 -11.26 -26.80
C PHE A 124 -16.81 -11.79 -25.40
N LYS A 125 -15.92 -12.59 -24.79
CA LYS A 125 -16.09 -13.08 -23.41
C LYS A 125 -16.08 -11.96 -22.36
N THR A 126 -15.41 -10.85 -22.62
CA THR A 126 -15.38 -9.70 -21.72
C THR A 126 -16.71 -8.92 -21.77
N PHE A 127 -17.35 -8.87 -22.95
CA PHE A 127 -18.51 -8.01 -23.18
C PHE A 127 -19.86 -8.73 -23.35
N TYR A 128 -19.92 -10.07 -23.39
CA TYR A 128 -21.18 -10.78 -23.68
C TYR A 128 -22.32 -10.51 -22.68
N ASP A 129 -21.99 -10.12 -21.45
CA ASP A 129 -22.95 -9.79 -20.38
C ASP A 129 -22.90 -8.30 -20.00
N LYS A 130 -22.42 -7.44 -20.91
CA LYS A 130 -22.20 -6.00 -20.64
C LYS A 130 -22.74 -5.14 -21.77
N GLU A 131 -23.46 -4.08 -21.41
CA GLU A 131 -23.99 -3.10 -22.37
C GLU A 131 -23.04 -1.93 -22.64
N THR A 132 -22.09 -1.67 -21.72
CA THR A 132 -21.13 -0.55 -21.83
C THR A 132 -19.75 -0.94 -21.32
N VAL A 133 -18.71 -0.25 -21.82
CA VAL A 133 -17.32 -0.43 -21.39
C VAL A 133 -17.07 0.27 -20.05
N GLY A 134 -16.86 -0.51 -18.99
CA GLY A 134 -16.52 -0.01 -17.65
C GLY A 134 -15.02 -0.04 -17.35
N HIS A 135 -14.70 0.23 -16.07
CA HIS A 135 -13.31 0.24 -15.59
C HIS A 135 -12.71 -1.17 -15.53
N GLU A 136 -13.49 -2.16 -15.11
CA GLU A 136 -13.03 -3.55 -14.99
C GLU A 136 -12.68 -4.14 -16.35
N GLU A 137 -13.51 -3.92 -17.37
CA GLU A 137 -13.28 -4.39 -18.73
C GLU A 137 -12.05 -3.69 -19.33
N THR A 138 -11.93 -2.38 -19.14
CA THR A 138 -10.76 -1.61 -19.57
C THR A 138 -9.48 -2.12 -18.91
N LYS A 139 -9.53 -2.44 -17.61
CA LYS A 139 -8.40 -2.97 -16.86
C LYS A 139 -8.02 -4.38 -17.34
N ALA A 140 -9.01 -5.24 -17.60
CA ALA A 140 -8.78 -6.60 -18.10
C ALA A 140 -8.13 -6.60 -19.49
N ILE A 141 -8.62 -5.78 -20.43
CA ILE A 141 -8.04 -5.61 -21.76
C ILE A 141 -6.62 -5.04 -21.64
N LYS A 142 -6.42 -4.04 -20.77
CA LYS A 142 -5.09 -3.43 -20.55
C LYS A 142 -4.09 -4.43 -19.95
N GLN A 143 -4.56 -5.35 -19.11
CA GLN A 143 -3.73 -6.40 -18.51
C GLN A 143 -3.30 -7.44 -19.55
N MET A 144 -4.20 -7.84 -20.45
CA MET A 144 -3.95 -8.82 -21.51
C MET A 144 -3.10 -8.26 -22.67
N PHE A 145 -3.50 -7.11 -23.21
CA PHE A 145 -2.93 -6.58 -24.45
C PHE A 145 -1.98 -5.40 -24.23
N GLY A 146 -2.03 -4.77 -23.06
CA GLY A 146 -1.32 -3.53 -22.79
C GLY A 146 -2.17 -2.30 -23.14
N PRO A 147 -1.56 -1.11 -23.26
CA PRO A 147 -2.28 0.09 -23.67
C PRO A 147 -2.98 -0.11 -25.02
N PHE A 148 -4.25 0.27 -25.12
CA PHE A 148 -5.07 0.07 -26.31
C PHE A 148 -5.99 1.29 -26.54
N PRO A 149 -6.46 1.52 -27.77
CA PRO A 149 -7.40 2.60 -28.08
C PRO A 149 -8.80 2.29 -27.53
N SER A 150 -9.35 3.19 -26.70
CA SER A 150 -10.68 3.03 -26.09
C SER A 150 -11.80 2.88 -27.12
N THR A 151 -11.67 3.54 -28.28
CA THR A 151 -12.62 3.44 -29.40
C THR A 151 -12.80 2.00 -29.88
N CYS A 152 -11.74 1.19 -29.90
CA CYS A 152 -11.82 -0.22 -30.30
C CYS A 152 -12.56 -1.06 -29.27
N ALA A 153 -12.39 -0.80 -27.97
CA ALA A 153 -13.17 -1.49 -26.95
C ALA A 153 -14.65 -1.12 -27.00
N THR A 154 -14.99 0.14 -27.24
CA THR A 154 -16.39 0.56 -27.42
C THR A 154 -17.00 -0.07 -28.67
N ALA A 155 -16.27 -0.13 -29.79
CA ALA A 155 -16.74 -0.79 -31.00
C ALA A 155 -16.99 -2.29 -30.78
N ALA A 156 -16.05 -2.99 -30.11
CA ALA A 156 -16.23 -4.39 -29.76
C ALA A 156 -17.44 -4.61 -28.84
N CYS A 157 -17.61 -3.80 -27.80
CA CYS A 157 -18.74 -3.87 -26.89
C CYS A 157 -20.08 -3.66 -27.59
N ASN A 158 -20.20 -2.62 -28.44
CA ASN A 158 -21.42 -2.37 -29.21
C ASN A 158 -21.72 -3.51 -30.19
N ALA A 159 -20.71 -4.08 -30.84
CA ALA A 159 -20.88 -5.21 -31.74
C ALA A 159 -21.31 -6.49 -30.98
N THR A 160 -20.70 -6.77 -29.82
CA THR A 160 -21.10 -7.89 -28.97
C THR A 160 -22.52 -7.71 -28.46
N TYR A 161 -22.90 -6.50 -28.00
CA TYR A 161 -24.27 -6.22 -27.54
C TYR A 161 -25.30 -6.45 -28.65
N ARG A 162 -25.04 -5.97 -29.87
CA ARG A 162 -25.92 -6.25 -31.03
C ARG A 162 -26.09 -7.75 -31.24
N ILE A 163 -25.00 -8.52 -31.25
CA ILE A 163 -25.08 -9.97 -31.42
C ILE A 163 -25.90 -10.59 -30.28
N VAL A 164 -25.58 -10.29 -29.03
CA VAL A 164 -26.22 -10.86 -27.84
C VAL A 164 -27.71 -10.52 -27.77
N SER A 165 -28.12 -9.33 -28.21
CA SER A 165 -29.54 -8.92 -28.24
C SER A 165 -30.41 -9.77 -29.16
N LEU A 166 -29.80 -10.48 -30.12
CA LEU A 166 -30.49 -11.40 -31.04
C LEU A 166 -30.59 -12.81 -30.46
N LEU A 167 -29.87 -13.13 -29.38
CA LEU A 167 -29.89 -14.43 -28.74
C LEU A 167 -30.98 -14.48 -27.65
N THR A 168 -31.70 -15.59 -27.57
CA THR A 168 -32.60 -15.88 -26.44
C THR A 168 -31.79 -16.17 -25.17
N ASP A 169 -32.37 -15.90 -24.00
CA ASP A 169 -31.78 -16.20 -22.68
C ASP A 169 -31.28 -17.65 -22.54
N GLU A 170 -31.97 -18.62 -23.13
CA GLU A 170 -31.55 -20.04 -23.12
C GLU A 170 -30.26 -20.27 -23.91
N GLN A 171 -30.08 -19.56 -25.03
CA GLN A 171 -28.88 -19.65 -25.86
C GLN A 171 -27.70 -18.94 -25.21
N LEU A 172 -27.95 -17.82 -24.53
CA LEU A 172 -26.96 -17.09 -23.75
C LEU A 172 -26.45 -17.95 -22.58
N LYS A 173 -27.34 -18.68 -21.90
CA LYS A 173 -26.94 -19.65 -20.85
C LYS A 173 -26.07 -20.78 -21.39
N LYS A 174 -26.41 -21.36 -22.55
CA LYS A 174 -25.58 -22.39 -23.20
C LYS A 174 -24.19 -21.86 -23.59
N LEU A 175 -24.14 -20.64 -24.11
CA LEU A 175 -22.88 -19.96 -24.45
C LEU A 175 -22.04 -19.65 -23.19
N SER A 176 -22.68 -19.22 -22.10
CA SER A 176 -22.02 -19.03 -20.81
C SER A 176 -21.48 -20.34 -20.25
N GLN A 177 -22.20 -21.45 -20.41
CA GLN A 177 -21.73 -22.78 -20.02
C GLN A 177 -20.49 -23.19 -20.82
N HIS A 178 -20.46 -22.94 -22.13
CA HIS A 178 -19.27 -23.15 -22.96
C HIS A 178 -18.08 -22.27 -22.55
N PHE A 179 -18.30 -21.04 -22.08
CA PHE A 179 -17.22 -20.21 -21.51
C PHE A 179 -16.71 -20.71 -20.15
N HIS A 180 -17.53 -21.49 -19.44
CA HIS A 180 -17.25 -22.05 -18.12
C HIS A 180 -16.89 -23.54 -18.16
N GLU A 181 -16.67 -24.15 -19.33
CA GLU A 181 -16.40 -25.59 -19.48
C GLU A 181 -15.15 -26.08 -18.74
N LYS A 182 -14.24 -25.18 -18.35
CA LYS A 182 -13.38 -25.41 -17.18
C LYS A 182 -14.12 -24.91 -15.96
N ASN A 183 -14.96 -25.76 -15.36
CA ASN A 183 -15.47 -25.47 -14.03
C ASN A 183 -14.24 -25.19 -13.16
N ILE A 184 -14.20 -24.02 -12.54
CA ILE A 184 -13.25 -23.71 -11.47
C ILE A 184 -13.29 -24.83 -10.41
N ASP A 185 -14.43 -25.51 -10.32
CA ASP A 185 -14.66 -26.64 -9.44
C ASP A 185 -14.00 -27.97 -9.87
N ASP A 186 -13.80 -28.22 -11.16
CA ASP A 186 -13.11 -29.43 -11.64
C ASP A 186 -11.58 -29.29 -11.61
N THR A 187 -11.09 -28.05 -11.50
CA THR A 187 -9.65 -27.79 -11.42
C THR A 187 -9.18 -27.95 -9.98
N VAL A 188 -8.53 -29.09 -9.69
CA VAL A 188 -7.97 -29.35 -8.36
C VAL A 188 -6.68 -28.56 -8.18
N PHE A 189 -6.76 -27.46 -7.43
CA PHE A 189 -5.58 -26.70 -7.02
C PHE A 189 -5.06 -27.20 -5.67
N PHE A 190 -3.75 -27.14 -5.47
CA PHE A 190 -3.15 -27.36 -4.16
C PHE A 190 -3.77 -26.40 -3.14
N GLY A 191 -4.25 -26.93 -2.02
CA GLY A 191 -4.89 -26.13 -0.98
C GLY A 191 -6.39 -25.86 -1.15
N LYS A 192 -7.05 -26.31 -2.24
CA LYS A 192 -8.49 -26.08 -2.47
C LYS A 192 -9.37 -26.54 -1.30
N ASN A 193 -9.02 -27.66 -0.69
CA ASN A 193 -9.79 -28.26 0.41
C ASN A 193 -9.23 -27.91 1.79
N VAL A 194 -8.29 -26.96 1.88
CA VAL A 194 -7.74 -26.50 3.16
C VAL A 194 -8.67 -25.44 3.72
N ILE A 195 -9.07 -25.62 4.98
CA ILE A 195 -9.85 -24.63 5.71
C ILE A 195 -8.92 -23.45 5.99
N PHE A 196 -9.22 -22.30 5.40
CA PHE A 196 -8.45 -21.07 5.57
C PHE A 196 -9.21 -20.11 6.50
N SER A 197 -8.51 -19.58 7.51
CA SER A 197 -9.00 -18.44 8.31
C SER A 197 -8.35 -17.16 7.81
N LEU A 198 -9.16 -16.12 7.57
CA LEU A 198 -8.70 -14.78 7.21
C LEU A 198 -8.41 -13.92 8.46
N GLU A 199 -8.52 -14.50 9.66
CA GLU A 199 -8.23 -13.85 10.92
C GLU A 199 -6.73 -13.51 11.00
N MET A 200 -6.44 -12.23 11.16
CA MET A 200 -5.08 -11.70 11.30
C MET A 200 -4.86 -11.26 12.74
N TYR A 201 -3.59 -11.15 13.15
CA TYR A 201 -3.24 -10.58 14.44
C TYR A 201 -3.65 -9.12 14.49
N GLU A 202 -4.65 -8.80 15.30
CA GLU A 202 -5.04 -7.44 15.64
C GLU A 202 -4.31 -7.02 16.92
N LEU A 203 -4.15 -5.72 17.11
CA LEU A 203 -3.62 -5.18 18.35
C LEU A 203 -4.68 -5.40 19.44
N GLU A 204 -4.27 -5.93 20.58
CA GLU A 204 -5.13 -5.96 21.75
C GLU A 204 -5.52 -4.51 22.11
N GLU A 205 -6.83 -4.25 22.26
CA GLU A 205 -7.32 -2.98 22.75
C GLU A 205 -6.77 -2.79 24.18
N THR A 206 -5.82 -1.88 24.29
CA THR A 206 -5.29 -1.43 25.58
C THR A 206 -5.90 -0.08 25.88
N GLU A 207 -6.17 0.18 27.17
CA GLU A 207 -6.64 1.49 27.59
C GLU A 207 -5.63 2.56 27.16
N ASP A 208 -6.13 3.65 26.57
CA ASP A 208 -5.29 4.80 26.25
C ASP A 208 -4.55 5.26 27.51
N LEU A 209 -3.27 5.62 27.36
CA LEU A 209 -2.50 6.14 28.47
C LEU A 209 -3.28 7.30 29.12
N PRO A 210 -3.52 7.26 30.45
CA PRO A 210 -4.24 8.33 31.12
C PRO A 210 -3.51 9.64 30.86
N LEU A 211 -4.28 10.70 30.60
CA LEU A 211 -3.74 12.04 30.36
C LEU A 211 -2.88 12.44 31.57
N ASN A 212 -1.56 12.54 31.37
CA ASN A 212 -0.66 13.08 32.39
C ASN A 212 -1.17 14.48 32.78
N GLY A 213 -1.77 14.58 33.97
CA GLY A 213 -2.28 15.83 34.53
C GLY A 213 -3.73 15.84 35.02
N SER A 214 -4.51 14.75 34.91
CA SER A 214 -5.80 14.68 35.59
C SER A 214 -5.60 14.31 37.06
N VAL A 215 -5.38 15.31 37.89
CA VAL A 215 -5.49 15.19 39.35
C VAL A 215 -6.96 15.04 39.69
N GLU A 216 -7.47 13.82 39.64
CA GLU A 216 -8.65 13.42 40.41
C GLU A 216 -8.21 12.28 41.30
N ALA A 217 -8.13 12.60 42.59
CA ALA A 217 -7.65 11.75 43.65
C ALA A 217 -8.54 10.51 43.80
N ASP A 218 -7.94 9.33 43.71
CA ASP A 218 -8.13 8.24 44.67
C ASP A 218 -7.25 7.06 44.25
N ASN A 219 -5.97 7.18 44.59
CA ASN A 219 -5.12 6.11 45.09
C ASN A 219 -3.76 6.75 45.31
N ASP A 220 -3.40 6.89 46.57
CA ASP A 220 -2.09 7.35 47.02
C ASP A 220 -1.05 6.27 46.63
N ILE A 221 -0.71 6.19 45.34
CA ILE A 221 0.41 5.39 44.85
C ILE A 221 1.66 6.14 45.29
N SER A 222 2.02 5.92 46.55
CA SER A 222 3.29 6.32 47.13
C SER A 222 4.41 5.62 46.35
N LEU A 223 5.01 6.33 45.39
CA LEU A 223 6.25 5.95 44.70
C LEU A 223 7.47 6.08 45.63
N ASP A 224 7.30 5.70 46.89
CA ASP A 224 8.37 5.69 47.87
C ASP A 224 9.23 4.44 47.63
N PHE A 225 10.22 4.59 46.73
CA PHE A 225 11.16 3.55 46.32
C PHE A 225 11.86 2.86 47.51
N LEU A 226 11.95 3.54 48.66
CA LEU A 226 12.53 2.99 49.89
C LEU A 226 11.66 1.89 50.53
N LYS A 227 10.34 1.91 50.33
CA LYS A 227 9.43 0.87 50.86
C LYS A 227 9.59 -0.45 50.13
N PHE A 228 9.90 -0.43 48.83
CA PHE A 228 10.11 -1.65 48.03
C PHE A 228 11.45 -2.34 48.35
N HIS A 229 12.46 -1.58 48.77
CA HIS A 229 13.78 -2.15 49.05
C HIS A 229 13.88 -2.86 50.41
N ASN A 230 13.02 -2.52 51.38
CA ASN A 230 13.01 -3.16 52.70
C ASN A 230 12.35 -4.54 52.71
N GLY A 231 11.56 -4.89 51.69
CA GLY A 231 10.92 -6.21 51.53
C GLY A 231 11.83 -7.28 50.92
N GLN A 232 12.97 -6.90 50.33
CA GLN A 232 13.91 -7.82 49.67
C GLN A 232 15.26 -7.91 50.41
N LYS A 233 15.23 -8.17 51.73
CA LYS A 233 16.37 -8.84 52.39
C LYS A 233 16.31 -10.33 52.11
N GLY A 234 16.61 -10.68 50.87
CA GLY A 234 16.61 -12.07 50.44
C GLY A 234 16.78 -12.16 48.94
N ILE A 235 17.99 -11.85 48.47
CA ILE A 235 18.72 -12.50 47.37
C ILE A 235 19.92 -11.59 47.08
N SER A 236 21.08 -12.07 47.52
CA SER A 236 22.37 -11.49 47.20
C SER A 236 22.62 -11.63 45.70
N ALA A 237 22.73 -10.52 44.99
CA ALA A 237 23.36 -10.48 43.67
C ALA A 237 24.31 -9.29 43.64
N ILE A 238 25.59 -9.62 43.71
CA ILE A 238 26.73 -8.75 43.49
C ILE A 238 26.54 -8.08 42.13
N SER A 239 26.37 -6.76 42.11
CA SER A 239 26.57 -5.97 40.90
C SER A 239 27.21 -4.63 41.23
N THR A 240 28.25 -4.36 40.47
CA THR A 240 29.25 -3.31 40.58
C THR A 240 28.62 -1.92 40.61
N ARG A 241 28.97 -1.10 41.62
CA ARG A 241 28.60 0.32 41.70
C ARG A 241 29.22 1.08 40.52
N GLN A 242 28.40 1.45 39.53
CA GLN A 242 28.59 2.67 38.76
C GLN A 242 27.45 3.63 39.14
N LYS A 243 27.79 4.70 39.85
CA LYS A 243 26.87 5.79 40.19
C LYS A 243 26.64 6.62 38.93
N HIS A 244 25.48 6.50 38.32
CA HIS A 244 24.95 7.54 37.44
C HIS A 244 24.05 8.43 38.29
N ALA A 245 24.43 9.71 38.43
CA ALA A 245 23.62 10.71 39.09
C ALA A 245 22.46 11.11 38.16
N ASN A 246 21.24 11.14 38.71
CA ASN A 246 20.05 11.66 38.03
C ASN A 246 20.15 13.19 37.97
N ILE A 247 19.96 13.71 36.76
CA ILE A 247 19.92 15.12 36.41
C ILE A 247 18.51 15.63 36.70
N GLU A 248 18.22 15.99 37.94
CA GLU A 248 17.09 16.86 38.27
C GLU A 248 17.58 17.88 39.32
N ASP A 249 17.55 19.15 38.90
CA ASP A 249 18.00 20.36 39.61
C ASP A 249 19.53 20.62 39.65
N GLU A 250 20.20 20.63 38.50
CA GLU A 250 21.64 20.96 38.41
C GLU A 250 21.97 22.44 38.65
N GLY A 251 20.99 23.34 38.70
CA GLY A 251 21.22 24.78 38.90
C GLY A 251 21.65 25.14 40.33
N SER A 252 21.23 24.34 41.30
CA SER A 252 21.45 24.53 42.74
C SER A 252 22.55 23.62 43.30
N LEU A 253 22.95 22.56 42.58
CA LEU A 253 23.99 21.61 43.03
C LEU A 253 25.33 22.26 43.40
N LEU A 254 25.81 23.22 42.58
CA LEU A 254 27.07 23.90 42.88
C LEU A 254 26.94 24.77 44.14
N TYR A 255 25.81 25.46 44.29
CA TYR A 255 25.52 26.28 45.46
C TYR A 255 25.42 25.44 46.73
N ASP A 256 24.64 24.35 46.70
CA ASP A 256 24.45 23.45 47.83
C ASP A 256 25.76 22.76 48.24
N GLU A 257 26.62 22.44 47.27
CA GLU A 257 27.92 21.81 47.57
C GLU A 257 28.91 22.82 48.13
N VAL A 258 28.99 24.04 47.59
CA VAL A 258 29.86 25.11 48.11
C VAL A 258 29.42 25.56 49.50
N GLU A 259 28.11 25.68 49.75
CA GLU A 259 27.55 26.09 51.04
C GLU A 259 27.98 25.15 52.18
N LYS A 260 28.05 23.83 51.92
CA LYS A 260 28.50 22.84 52.92
C LYS A 260 29.90 23.13 53.46
N TYR A 261 30.80 23.65 52.63
CA TYR A 261 32.19 23.90 53.00
C TYR A 261 32.45 25.34 53.44
N VAL A 262 31.62 26.30 52.98
CA VAL A 262 31.73 27.71 53.41
C VAL A 262 31.23 27.92 54.83
N VAL A 263 30.19 27.20 55.27
CA VAL A 263 29.66 27.32 56.65
C VAL A 263 30.70 27.00 57.72
N GLN A 264 31.71 26.17 57.40
CA GLN A 264 32.80 25.82 58.33
C GLN A 264 33.91 26.88 58.41
N SER A 265 33.95 27.84 57.48
CA SER A 265 35.01 28.85 57.36
C SER A 265 34.50 30.26 57.68
N SER A 266 33.78 30.41 58.79
CA SER A 266 33.38 31.75 59.27
C SER A 266 34.57 32.48 59.90
N THR A 267 35.39 33.11 59.08
CA THR A 267 36.17 34.33 59.43
C THR A 267 36.53 35.10 58.15
N GLY A 268 35.58 35.88 57.64
CA GLY A 268 35.87 37.11 56.87
C GLY A 268 36.51 37.00 55.48
N GLY A 269 36.03 36.11 54.60
CA GLY A 269 36.39 36.08 53.18
C GLY A 269 35.19 35.70 52.29
N ALA A 270 35.24 36.11 51.01
CA ALA A 270 34.32 35.94 49.86
C ALA A 270 32.95 35.27 50.11
N THR A 271 31.88 35.89 49.59
CA THR A 271 30.52 35.32 49.73
C THR A 271 30.38 34.01 48.95
N VAL A 272 29.42 33.15 49.35
CA VAL A 272 29.12 31.89 48.66
C VAL A 272 28.86 32.13 47.17
N GLU A 273 28.16 33.22 46.83
CA GLU A 273 27.89 33.64 45.45
C GLU A 273 29.17 33.99 44.67
N ASP A 274 30.11 34.73 45.28
CA ASP A 274 31.39 35.09 44.65
C ASP A 274 32.25 33.85 44.38
N LEU A 275 32.24 32.89 45.29
CA LEU A 275 32.97 31.63 45.15
C LEU A 275 32.34 30.74 44.06
N CYS A 276 31.01 30.63 44.04
CA CYS A 276 30.30 29.92 42.98
C CYS A 276 30.59 30.52 41.59
N ASN A 277 30.58 31.85 41.47
CA ASN A 277 30.89 32.54 40.21
C ASN A 277 32.35 32.34 39.79
N THR A 278 33.29 32.35 40.75
CA THR A 278 34.71 32.10 40.46
C THR A 278 34.94 30.67 39.99
N ILE A 279 34.35 29.68 40.65
CA ILE A 279 34.44 28.27 40.26
C ILE A 279 33.80 28.06 38.88
N PHE A 280 32.67 28.72 38.61
CA PHE A 280 32.02 28.66 37.30
C PHE A 280 32.92 29.21 36.19
N GLU A 281 33.54 30.38 36.38
CA GLU A 281 34.49 30.97 35.42
C GLU A 281 35.76 30.11 35.25
N MET A 282 36.28 29.49 36.32
CA MET A 282 37.41 28.57 36.23
C MET A 282 37.05 27.31 35.41
N LEU A 283 35.89 26.71 35.67
CA LEU A 283 35.41 25.54 34.94
C LEU A 283 35.04 25.86 33.48
N ALA A 284 34.63 27.08 33.18
CA ALA A 284 34.35 27.55 31.83
C ALA A 284 35.63 27.95 31.05
N SER A 285 36.78 28.03 31.72
CA SER A 285 38.06 28.38 31.11
C SER A 285 38.61 27.24 30.24
N ALA A 286 39.44 27.59 29.25
CA ALA A 286 40.10 26.62 28.37
C ALA A 286 41.35 25.94 29.01
N LYS A 287 41.57 26.12 30.32
CA LYS A 287 42.69 25.52 31.06
C LYS A 287 42.52 24.00 31.16
N SER A 288 43.64 23.29 31.23
CA SER A 288 43.61 21.82 31.35
C SER A 288 43.22 21.38 32.77
N ASN A 289 42.73 20.14 32.91
CA ASN A 289 42.25 19.63 34.20
C ASN A 289 43.33 19.63 35.30
N ASP A 290 44.60 19.40 34.92
CA ASP A 290 45.74 19.42 35.84
C ASP A 290 46.11 20.85 36.28
N GLU A 291 45.84 21.86 35.45
CA GLU A 291 46.01 23.27 35.80
C GLU A 291 44.88 23.75 36.71
N LEU A 292 43.63 23.36 36.41
CA LEU A 292 42.45 23.72 37.20
C LEU A 292 42.44 23.09 38.60
N GLN A 293 43.03 21.91 38.78
CA GLN A 293 43.08 21.26 40.09
C GLN A 293 44.05 21.97 41.08
N ASN A 294 44.98 22.77 40.57
CA ASN A 294 45.97 23.48 41.39
C ASN A 294 45.55 24.92 41.76
N GLU A 295 44.52 25.48 41.11
CA GLU A 295 43.93 26.80 41.43
C GLU A 295 42.87 26.69 42.53
#